data_AF-A0A517DVQ9-F1
#
_entry.id   AF-A0A517DVQ9-F1
#
_cell.length_a   1.000
_cell.length_b   1.000
_cell.length_c   1.000
_cell.angle_alpha   90.00
_cell.angle_beta   90.00
_cell.angle_gamma   90.00
#
_symmetry.space_group_name_H-M   'P 1'
#
loop_
_entity.id
_entity.type
_entity.pdbx_description
1 polymer ?
#
loop_
_entity_poly.entity_id
_entity_poly.type
_entity_poly.pdbx_seq_one_letter_code
_entity_poly.pdbx_strand_id
1 'polypeptide(L)' 'MKYAKGTLLTLKGWKENYKVVGKWHDACVLASEDPRDTEIVMYTESEIEEEIAAGRIAII' A
#
# COMPACT_ATOMS: atom_id res chain seq x y z
N MET A 1 14.85 -4.01 -1.86
CA MET A 1 13.46 -3.50 -1.93
C MET A 1 12.82 -3.77 -0.59
N LYS A 2 12.39 -2.73 0.14
CA LYS A 2 11.86 -2.86 1.50
C LYS A 2 10.44 -3.46 1.56
N TYR A 3 9.64 -3.29 0.51
CA TYR A 3 8.27 -3.78 0.43
C TYR A 3 8.17 -4.90 -0.61
N ALA A 4 7.99 -6.13 -0.15
CA ALA A 4 7.87 -7.30 -1.01
C ALA A 4 6.41 -7.49 -1.45
N LYS A 5 6.18 -8.23 -2.54
CA LYS A 5 4.82 -8.70 -2.87
C LYS A 5 4.27 -9.48 -1.67
N GLY A 6 3.08 -9.11 -1.23
CA GLY A 6 2.42 -9.66 -0.06
C GLY A 6 2.56 -8.82 1.21
N THR A 7 3.40 -7.78 1.23
CA THR A 7 3.45 -6.82 2.35
C THR A 7 2.10 -6.16 2.55
N LEU A 8 1.64 -6.10 3.80
CA LEU A 8 0.38 -5.48 4.20
C LEU A 8 0.63 -4.07 4.71
N LEU A 9 -0.22 -3.15 4.26
CA LEU A 9 -0.22 -1.75 4.62
C LEU A 9 -1.64 -1.35 5.05
N THR A 10 -1.78 -0.71 6.20
CA THR A 10 -3.02 -0.01 6.57
C THR A 10 -2.90 1.45 6.17
N LEU A 11 -3.79 1.92 5.30
CA LEU A 11 -3.96 3.33 4.98
C LEU A 11 -4.89 3.96 6.02
N LYS A 12 -4.34 4.66 7.03
CA LYS A 12 -5.14 5.38 8.03
C LYS A 12 -5.93 6.51 7.37
N GLY A 13 -7.24 6.48 7.57
CA GLY A 13 -8.21 7.34 6.88
C GLY A 13 -9.09 6.54 5.91
N TRP A 14 -8.60 5.37 5.50
CA TRP A 14 -9.35 4.33 4.80
C TRP A 14 -9.64 3.22 5.82
N LYS A 15 -10.79 2.54 5.71
CA LYS A 15 -11.17 1.48 6.66
C LYS A 15 -10.50 0.14 6.36
N GLU A 16 -9.55 0.11 5.43
CA GLU A 16 -9.15 -1.12 4.74
C GLU A 16 -7.64 -1.31 4.72
N ASN A 17 -7.25 -2.58 4.78
CA ASN A 17 -5.87 -3.02 4.60
C ASN A 17 -5.62 -3.26 3.12
N TYR A 18 -4.44 -2.84 2.67
CA TYR A 18 -3.99 -3.02 1.30
C TYR A 18 -2.77 -3.91 1.26
N LYS A 19 -2.69 -4.73 0.22
CA LYS A 19 -1.60 -5.67 0.00
C LYS A 19 -0.82 -5.29 -1.24
N VAL A 20 0.50 -5.32 -1.16
CA VAL A 20 1.35 -5.19 -2.33
C VAL A 20 1.15 -6.40 -3.23
N VAL A 21 0.50 -6.22 -4.38
CA VAL A 21 0.21 -7.30 -5.33
C VAL A 21 1.21 -7.37 -6.48
N GLY A 22 1.97 -6.29 -6.69
CA GLY A 22 3.00 -6.22 -7.72
C GLY A 22 3.71 -4.88 -7.77
N LYS A 23 4.40 -4.66 -8.88
CA LYS A 23 5.03 -3.39 -9.21
C LYS A 23 4.65 -2.99 -10.62
N TRP A 24 4.50 -1.69 -10.84
CA TRP A 24 4.31 -1.10 -12.15
C TRP A 24 5.25 0.10 -12.26
N HIS A 25 6.22 0.01 -13.19
CA HIS A 25 7.37 0.91 -13.23
C HIS A 25 8.06 1.03 -11.85
N ASP A 26 8.11 2.23 -11.29
CA ASP A 26 8.72 2.60 -10.01
C ASP A 26 7.73 2.56 -8.82
N ALA A 27 6.45 2.29 -9.07
CA ALA A 27 5.42 2.22 -8.04
C ALA A 27 5.12 0.78 -7.57
N CYS A 28 4.83 0.66 -6.27
CA CYS A 28 4.19 -0.50 -5.68
C CYS A 28 2.69 -0.47 -5.97
N VAL A 29 2.16 -1.56 -6.49
CA VAL A 29 0.73 -1.72 -6.76
C VAL A 29 0.08 -2.36 -5.54
N LEU A 30 -0.87 -1.66 -4.96
CA LEU A 30 -1.59 -2.03 -3.74
C LEU A 30 -3.05 -2.31 -4.09
N ALA A 31 -3.57 -3.45 -3.63
CA ALA A 31 -4.97 -3.81 -3.75
C ALA A 31 -5.58 -3.98 -2.37
N SER A 32 -6.85 -3.60 -2.20
CA SER A 32 -7.57 -3.86 -0.95
C SER A 32 -7.65 -5.37 -0.67
N GLU A 33 -7.68 -5.74 0.61
CA GLU A 33 -7.95 -7.11 1.04
C GLU A 33 -9.46 -7.45 1.00
N ASP A 34 -10.37 -6.48 0.86
CA ASP A 34 -11.79 -6.78 0.62
C ASP A 34 -11.97 -7.23 -0.84
N PRO A 35 -12.41 -8.48 -1.11
CA PRO A 35 -12.57 -8.99 -2.47
C PRO A 35 -13.69 -8.30 -3.28
N ARG A 36 -14.54 -7.50 -2.61
CA ARG A 36 -15.57 -6.67 -3.26
C ARG A 36 -15.04 -5.29 -3.63
N ASP A 37 -13.93 -4.87 -3.03
CA ASP A 37 -13.23 -3.67 -3.43
C ASP A 37 -12.29 -3.99 -4.60
N THR A 38 -12.44 -3.22 -5.67
CA THR A 38 -11.67 -3.37 -6.92
C THR A 38 -10.69 -2.22 -7.09
N GLU A 39 -10.60 -1.33 -6.10
CA GLU A 39 -9.67 -0.24 -6.11
C GLU A 39 -8.23 -0.73 -6.07
N ILE A 40 -7.42 -0.12 -6.94
CA ILE A 40 -5.98 -0.30 -6.97
C ILE A 40 -5.36 1.07 -6.74
N VAL A 41 -4.52 1.15 -5.73
CA VAL A 41 -3.71 2.34 -5.45
C VAL A 41 -2.25 2.05 -5.76
N MET A 42 -1.55 3.09 -6.21
CA MET A 42 -0.14 3.00 -6.57
C MET A 42 0.62 4.04 -5.79
N TYR A 43 1.68 3.60 -5.12
CA TYR A 43 2.59 4.47 -4.40
C TYR A 43 4.02 4.10 -4.77
N THR A 44 4.84 5.08 -5.06
CA THR A 44 6.30 4.93 -5.09
C THR A 44 6.81 4.58 -3.69
N GLU A 45 8.00 3.99 -3.60
CA GLU A 45 8.60 3.68 -2.29
C GLU A 45 8.77 4.95 -1.43
N SER A 46 9.12 6.08 -2.05
CA SER A 46 9.25 7.37 -1.37
C SER A 46 7.92 7.87 -0.79
N GLU A 47 6.82 7.79 -1.56
CA GLU A 47 5.51 8.21 -1.05
C GLU A 47 5.05 7.30 0.10
N ILE A 48 5.31 5.99 0.05
CA ILE A 48 5.03 5.10 1.17
C ILE A 48 5.81 5.55 2.42
N GLU A 49 7.10 5.88 2.27
CA GLU A 49 7.92 6.34 3.39
C GLU A 49 7.44 7.69 3.95
N GLU A 50 7.05 8.64 3.09
CA GLU A 50 6.48 9.93 3.50
C GLU A 50 5.15 9.76 4.24
N GLU A 51 4.27 8.91 3.74
CA GLU A 51 2.97 8.63 4.35
C GLU A 51 3.11 7.86 5.68
N ILE A 52 4.12 6.98 5.80
CA ILE A 52 4.48 6.35 7.08
C ILE A 52 4.99 7.41 8.06
N ALA A 53 5.88 8.31 7.63
CA ALA A 53 6.41 9.37 8.47
C ALA A 53 5.30 10.35 8.92
N ALA A 54 4.32 10.60 8.05
CA ALA A 54 3.12 11.37 8.36
C ALA A 54 2.10 10.60 9.25
N GLY A 55 2.35 9.32 9.53
CA GLY A 55 1.47 8.46 10.31
C GLY A 55 0.17 8.06 9.61
N ARG A 56 0.10 8.27 8.29
CA ARG A 56 -1.05 7.93 7.42
C ARG A 56 -0.96 6.52 6.86
N ILE A 57 0.22 5.92 6.75
CA ILE A 57 0.39 4.49 6.47
C ILE A 57 1.01 3.79 7.67
N ALA A 58 0.56 2.56 7.94
CA ALA A 58 1.23 1.64 8.86
C ALA A 58 1.53 0.32 8.15
N ILE A 59 2.73 -0.23 8.34
CA ILE A 59 3.06 -1.59 7.92
C ILE A 59 2.59 -2.55 9.00
N ILE A 60 1.94 -3.65 8.61
CA ILE A 60 1.48 -4.71 9.53
C ILE A 60 2.21 -6.03 9.25
#